data_AF-A0A1Y4E165-F1
#
_entry.id   AF-A0A1Y4E165-F1
#
_cell.length_a   1.000
_cell.length_b   1.000
_cell.length_c   1.000
_cell.angle_alpha   90.00
_cell.angle_beta   90.00
_cell.angle_gamma   90.00
#
_symmetry.space_group_name_H-M   'P 1'
#
loop_
_entity.id
_entity.type
_entity.pdbx_description
1 polymer ?
#
loop_
_entity_poly.entity_id
_entity_poly.type
_entity_poly.pdbx_seq_one_letter_code
_entity_poly.pdbx_strand_id
1 'polypeptide(L)'
;MGMLERFADIIKANVNDLLDRAEDPAKMVDQYLRDLAESLAEVKEETAGVMAEEARCARAVSENRAEVEKYEGLARRALQAGNEDDARTFLAKKQKLEAAGEGLAAAAAAAHENAEKMRAMHDKLVSDIEELRGRREAIKAKVAVAKTQDKVNRVSSAGDGAAAAMSAFDRMEAKADEMLDRSNAMSELDAEPIDAAAALEEKYAAAGATAAVDDELARLKEEMGL
;
A
#
# COMPACT_ATOMS: atom_id res chain seq x y z
N MET A 1 -14.54 19.42 6.97
CA MET A 1 -13.47 19.19 5.97
C MET A 1 -13.56 17.76 5.53
N GLY A 2 -13.79 17.52 4.24
CA GLY A 2 -13.78 16.16 3.69
C GLY A 2 -12.37 15.56 3.72
N MET A 3 -12.26 14.23 3.76
CA MET A 3 -10.97 13.53 3.65
C MET A 3 -10.19 13.96 2.40
N LEU A 4 -10.90 14.18 1.29
CA LEU A 4 -10.36 14.72 0.03
C LEU A 4 -9.76 16.12 0.18
N GLU A 5 -10.37 17.01 0.98
CA GLU A 5 -9.83 18.36 1.23
C GLU A 5 -8.57 18.28 2.09
N ARG A 6 -8.58 17.45 3.15
CA ARG A 6 -7.39 17.24 3.99
C ARG A 6 -6.23 16.69 3.16
N PHE A 7 -6.50 15.76 2.26
CA PHE A 7 -5.50 15.22 1.34
C PHE A 7 -5.02 16.24 0.30
N ALA A 8 -5.93 17.04 -0.27
CA ALA A 8 -5.55 18.11 -1.19
C ALA A 8 -4.66 19.16 -0.52
N ASP A 9 -4.91 19.45 0.76
CA ASP A 9 -4.09 20.35 1.58
C ASP A 9 -2.74 19.71 1.92
N ILE A 10 -2.69 18.41 2.22
CA ILE A 10 -1.45 17.64 2.41
C ILE A 10 -0.59 17.67 1.14
N ILE A 11 -1.18 17.46 -0.02
CA ILE A 11 -0.49 17.54 -1.32
C ILE A 11 0.00 18.94 -1.65
N LYS A 12 -0.81 19.96 -1.31
CA LYS A 12 -0.46 21.36 -1.56
C LYS A 12 0.56 21.89 -0.59
N ALA A 13 0.66 21.30 0.60
CA ALA A 13 1.71 21.61 1.56
C ALA A 13 3.03 21.11 0.97
N ASN A 14 3.64 21.97 0.14
CA ASN A 14 4.98 21.76 -0.36
C ASN A 14 5.87 21.60 0.88
N VAL A 15 6.37 20.39 1.11
CA VAL A 15 7.16 20.02 2.28
C VAL A 15 8.31 21.01 2.53
N ASN A 16 8.82 21.64 1.45
CA ASN A 16 9.81 22.70 1.50
C ASN A 16 9.31 23.99 2.19
N ASP A 17 8.10 24.47 1.89
CA ASP A 17 7.53 25.68 2.50
C ASP A 17 7.24 25.50 3.99
N LEU A 18 6.89 24.27 4.39
CA LEU A 18 6.62 23.89 5.78
C LEU A 18 7.91 23.77 6.60
N LEU A 19 9.01 23.35 5.96
CA LEU A 19 10.34 23.28 6.54
C LEU A 19 11.00 24.64 6.70
N ASP A 20 10.83 25.56 5.74
CA ASP A 20 11.46 26.88 5.73
C ASP A 20 10.97 27.80 6.86
N ARG A 21 9.84 27.48 7.51
CA ARG A 21 9.25 28.24 8.62
C ARG A 21 9.36 27.55 9.98
N ALA A 22 9.94 26.35 10.04
CA ALA A 22 10.00 25.57 11.26
C ALA A 22 11.19 25.97 12.15
N GLU A 23 10.93 26.32 13.42
CA GLU A 23 12.00 26.50 14.43
C GLU A 23 12.75 25.19 14.73
N ASP A 24 12.05 24.05 14.68
CA ASP A 24 12.63 22.71 14.81
C ASP A 24 12.19 21.83 13.62
N PRO A 25 12.93 21.84 12.51
CA PRO A 25 12.56 21.12 11.29
C PRO A 25 12.54 19.60 11.48
N ALA A 26 13.31 19.06 12.45
CA ALA A 26 13.31 17.63 12.73
C ALA A 26 11.99 17.20 13.41
N LYS A 27 11.51 17.96 14.40
CA LYS A 27 10.23 17.67 15.06
C LYS A 27 9.03 17.87 14.14
N MET A 28 9.06 18.90 13.30
CA MET A 28 7.97 19.15 12.34
C MET A 28 7.82 18.02 11.34
N VAL A 29 8.92 17.48 10.80
CA VAL A 29 8.88 16.31 9.90
C VAL A 29 8.39 15.06 10.63
N ASP A 30 8.80 14.85 11.89
CA ASP A 30 8.32 13.73 12.70
C ASP A 30 6.80 13.82 12.96
N GLN A 31 6.27 15.02 13.22
CA GLN A 31 4.82 15.22 13.38
C GLN A 31 4.08 14.99 12.07
N TYR A 32 4.59 15.56 10.97
CA TYR A 32 3.96 15.43 9.66
C TYR A 32 3.92 13.96 9.18
N LEU A 33 4.98 13.19 9.45
CA LEU A 33 4.99 11.75 9.21
C LEU A 33 3.95 10.97 10.02
N ARG A 34 3.64 11.41 11.25
CA ARG A 34 2.57 10.79 12.05
C ARG A 34 1.20 11.10 11.47
N ASP A 35 0.94 12.35 11.13
CA ASP A 35 -0.33 12.79 10.54
C ASP A 35 -0.60 12.06 9.21
N LEU A 36 0.45 11.86 8.40
CA LEU A 36 0.38 11.09 7.16
C LEU A 36 0.16 9.59 7.40
N ALA A 37 0.78 9.01 8.43
CA ALA A 37 0.59 7.60 8.76
C ALA A 37 -0.86 7.32 9.22
N GLU A 38 -1.44 8.23 10.01
CA GLU A 38 -2.85 8.18 10.40
C GLU A 38 -3.77 8.34 9.18
N SER A 39 -3.49 9.34 8.34
CA SER A 39 -4.25 9.57 7.10
C SER A 39 -4.18 8.37 6.15
N LEU A 40 -3.03 7.69 6.06
CA LEU A 40 -2.87 6.50 5.24
C LEU A 40 -3.73 5.34 5.73
N ALA A 41 -3.89 5.16 7.05
CA ALA A 41 -4.76 4.13 7.59
C ALA A 41 -6.23 4.38 7.22
N GLU A 42 -6.71 5.62 7.38
CA GLU A 42 -8.06 6.02 6.98
C GLU A 42 -8.28 5.84 5.47
N VAL A 43 -7.34 6.32 4.64
CA VAL A 43 -7.43 6.20 3.18
C VAL A 43 -7.41 4.74 2.75
N LYS A 44 -6.65 3.86 3.41
CA LYS A 44 -6.66 2.42 3.11
C LYS A 44 -8.01 1.78 3.36
N GLU A 45 -8.63 2.06 4.50
CA GLU A 45 -9.96 1.52 4.84
C GLU A 45 -11.01 1.96 3.82
N GLU A 46 -11.01 3.25 3.49
CA GLU A 46 -11.98 3.84 2.57
C GLU A 46 -11.73 3.40 1.11
N THR A 47 -10.47 3.31 0.70
CA THR A 47 -10.09 2.73 -0.61
C THR A 47 -10.56 1.29 -0.70
N ALA A 48 -10.39 0.48 0.34
CA ALA A 48 -10.89 -0.90 0.38
C ALA A 48 -12.42 -0.95 0.28
N GLY A 49 -13.13 -0.05 0.97
CA GLY A 49 -14.58 0.09 0.88
C GLY A 49 -15.07 0.40 -0.54
N VAL A 50 -14.42 1.36 -1.21
CA VAL A 50 -14.74 1.76 -2.59
C VAL A 50 -14.40 0.65 -3.59
N MET A 51 -13.25 -0.03 -3.44
CA MET A 51 -12.90 -1.19 -4.27
C MET A 51 -13.86 -2.36 -4.07
N ALA A 52 -14.36 -2.57 -2.86
CA ALA A 52 -15.38 -3.58 -2.60
C ALA A 52 -16.70 -3.24 -3.29
N GLU A 53 -17.09 -1.96 -3.33
CA GLU A 53 -18.27 -1.50 -4.07
C GLU A 53 -18.09 -1.66 -5.58
N GLU A 54 -16.94 -1.28 -6.14
CA GLU A 54 -16.58 -1.52 -7.53
C GLU A 54 -16.74 -3.01 -7.90
N ALA A 55 -16.18 -3.90 -7.07
CA ALA A 55 -16.30 -5.34 -7.29
C ALA A 55 -17.76 -5.84 -7.17
N ARG A 56 -18.57 -5.26 -6.29
CA ARG A 56 -20.00 -5.57 -6.18
C ARG A 56 -20.74 -5.14 -7.45
N CYS A 57 -20.53 -3.92 -7.94
CA CYS A 57 -21.16 -3.43 -9.17
C CYS A 57 -20.73 -4.26 -10.39
N ALA A 58 -19.44 -4.58 -10.51
CA ALA A 58 -18.93 -5.40 -11.59
C ALA A 58 -19.56 -6.81 -11.60
N ARG A 59 -19.73 -7.44 -10.43
CA ARG A 59 -20.46 -8.71 -10.31
C ARG A 59 -21.92 -8.57 -10.75
N ALA A 60 -22.62 -7.53 -10.31
CA ALA A 60 -24.01 -7.30 -10.71
C ALA A 60 -24.17 -7.13 -12.22
N VAL A 61 -23.24 -6.42 -12.88
CA VAL A 61 -23.19 -6.31 -14.35
C VAL A 61 -22.99 -7.67 -15.00
N SER A 62 -22.04 -8.47 -14.50
CA SER A 62 -21.78 -9.81 -15.02
C SER A 62 -22.97 -10.76 -14.86
N GLU A 63 -23.63 -10.73 -13.71
CA GLU A 63 -24.83 -11.54 -13.44
C GLU A 63 -25.99 -11.16 -14.35
N ASN A 64 -26.23 -9.84 -14.53
CA ASN A 64 -27.26 -9.38 -15.44
C ASN A 64 -26.97 -9.80 -16.89
N ARG A 65 -25.72 -9.71 -17.33
CA ARG A 65 -25.30 -10.18 -18.66
C ARG A 65 -25.53 -11.68 -18.83
N ALA A 66 -25.21 -12.49 -17.82
CA ALA A 66 -25.46 -13.93 -17.85
C ALA A 66 -26.95 -14.27 -17.98
N GLU A 67 -27.82 -13.53 -17.28
CA GLU A 67 -29.28 -13.70 -17.42
C GLU A 67 -29.77 -13.27 -18.81
N VAL A 68 -29.24 -12.17 -19.39
CA VAL A 68 -29.55 -11.76 -20.77
C VAL A 68 -29.20 -12.88 -21.76
N GLU A 69 -27.99 -13.44 -21.67
CA GLU A 69 -27.51 -14.53 -22.54
C GLU A 69 -28.36 -15.81 -22.37
N LYS A 70 -28.75 -16.13 -21.13
CA LYS A 70 -29.64 -17.26 -20.82
C LYS A 70 -31.01 -17.09 -21.48
N TYR A 71 -31.65 -15.93 -21.34
CA TYR A 71 -32.97 -15.69 -21.95
C TYR A 71 -32.90 -15.62 -23.48
N GLU A 72 -31.80 -15.15 -24.04
CA GLU A 72 -31.55 -15.25 -25.47
C GLU A 72 -31.44 -16.71 -25.93
N GLY A 73 -30.70 -17.54 -25.21
CA GLY A 73 -30.59 -18.98 -25.48
C GLY A 73 -31.94 -19.70 -25.41
N LEU A 74 -32.77 -19.36 -24.42
CA LEU A 74 -34.13 -19.90 -24.29
C LEU A 74 -35.03 -19.47 -25.45
N ALA A 75 -34.98 -18.19 -25.85
CA ALA A 75 -35.73 -17.70 -27.01
C ALA A 75 -35.33 -18.43 -28.30
N ARG A 76 -34.03 -18.65 -28.54
CA ARG A 76 -33.52 -19.41 -29.69
C ARG A 76 -34.04 -20.85 -29.71
N ARG A 77 -34.05 -21.54 -28.56
CA ARG A 77 -34.58 -22.91 -28.44
C ARG A 77 -36.09 -22.96 -28.68
N ALA A 78 -36.84 -22.00 -28.15
CA ALA A 78 -38.29 -21.91 -28.38
C ALA A 78 -38.62 -21.73 -29.87
N LEU A 79 -37.88 -20.86 -30.58
CA LEU A 79 -38.01 -20.70 -32.03
C LEU A 79 -37.68 -21.98 -32.81
N GLN A 80 -36.62 -22.70 -32.43
CA GLN A 80 -36.27 -23.98 -33.04
C GLN A 80 -37.35 -25.04 -32.84
N ALA A 81 -38.07 -24.99 -31.72
CA ALA A 81 -39.21 -25.86 -31.43
C ALA A 81 -40.53 -25.40 -32.10
N GLY A 82 -40.53 -24.25 -32.80
CA GLY A 82 -41.73 -23.68 -33.42
C GLY A 82 -42.67 -22.94 -32.47
N ASN A 83 -42.27 -22.73 -31.22
CA ASN A 83 -43.07 -22.03 -30.20
C ASN A 83 -42.76 -20.53 -30.21
N GLU A 84 -43.38 -19.79 -31.14
CA GLU A 84 -43.15 -18.36 -31.29
C GLU A 84 -43.61 -17.51 -30.09
N ASP A 85 -44.72 -17.88 -29.45
CA ASP A 85 -45.26 -17.12 -28.32
C ASP A 85 -44.32 -17.19 -27.10
N ASP A 86 -43.76 -18.37 -26.80
CA ASP A 86 -42.74 -18.56 -25.76
C ASP A 86 -41.48 -17.74 -26.07
N ALA A 87 -41.04 -17.74 -27.33
CA ALA A 87 -39.89 -16.97 -27.76
C ALA A 87 -40.11 -15.46 -27.55
N ARG A 88 -41.31 -14.93 -27.87
CA ARG A 88 -41.65 -13.52 -27.61
C ARG A 88 -41.62 -13.21 -26.11
N THR A 89 -42.11 -14.10 -25.25
CA THR A 89 -42.06 -13.91 -23.79
C THR A 89 -40.62 -13.85 -23.28
N PHE A 90 -39.74 -14.76 -23.73
CA PHE A 90 -38.32 -14.74 -23.34
C PHE A 90 -37.60 -13.50 -23.85
N LEU A 91 -37.86 -13.05 -25.09
CA LEU A 91 -37.29 -11.83 -25.64
C LEU A 91 -37.77 -10.57 -24.89
N ALA A 92 -39.04 -10.51 -24.49
CA ALA A 92 -39.55 -9.42 -23.66
C ALA A 92 -38.86 -9.37 -22.29
N LYS A 93 -38.54 -10.54 -21.70
CA LYS A 93 -37.77 -10.62 -20.44
C LYS A 93 -36.32 -10.18 -20.66
N LYS A 94 -35.68 -10.62 -21.75
CA LYS A 94 -34.34 -10.20 -22.17
C LYS A 94 -34.25 -8.67 -22.28
N GLN A 95 -35.21 -8.05 -22.98
CA GLN A 95 -35.23 -6.60 -23.17
C GLN A 95 -35.32 -5.83 -21.84
N LYS A 96 -36.07 -6.33 -20.86
CA LYS A 96 -36.12 -5.73 -19.51
C LYS A 96 -34.79 -5.83 -18.78
N LEU A 97 -34.07 -6.95 -18.93
CA LEU A 97 -32.74 -7.14 -18.33
C LEU A 97 -31.68 -6.28 -19.02
N GLU A 98 -31.76 -6.12 -20.34
CA GLU A 98 -30.89 -5.21 -21.08
C GLU A 98 -31.06 -3.76 -20.60
N ALA A 99 -32.30 -3.29 -20.46
CA ALA A 99 -32.59 -1.96 -19.93
C ALA A 99 -32.10 -1.77 -18.49
N ALA A 100 -32.23 -2.80 -17.63
CA ALA A 100 -31.67 -2.77 -16.28
C ALA A 100 -30.12 -2.77 -16.29
N GLY A 101 -29.53 -3.47 -17.27
CA GLY A 101 -28.09 -3.56 -17.46
C GLY A 101 -27.42 -2.23 -17.77
N GLU A 102 -28.09 -1.33 -18.49
CA GLU A 102 -27.58 0.02 -18.75
C GLU A 102 -27.36 0.80 -17.45
N GLY A 103 -28.31 0.72 -16.51
CA GLY A 103 -28.19 1.36 -15.20
C GLY A 103 -27.08 0.75 -14.35
N LEU A 104 -26.96 -0.59 -14.35
CA LEU A 104 -25.88 -1.30 -13.65
C LEU A 104 -24.50 -0.96 -14.23
N ALA A 105 -24.38 -0.84 -15.55
CA ALA A 105 -23.14 -0.47 -16.22
C ALA A 105 -22.72 0.97 -15.87
N ALA A 106 -23.67 1.91 -15.84
CA ALA A 106 -23.40 3.28 -15.42
C ALA A 106 -22.94 3.35 -13.94
N ALA A 107 -23.59 2.60 -13.05
CA ALA A 107 -23.19 2.52 -11.65
C ALA A 107 -21.78 1.90 -11.49
N ALA A 108 -21.48 0.82 -12.23
CA ALA A 108 -20.16 0.20 -12.22
C ALA A 108 -19.07 1.14 -12.75
N ALA A 109 -19.35 1.91 -13.79
CA ALA A 109 -18.41 2.90 -14.32
C ALA A 109 -18.10 4.00 -13.29
N ALA A 110 -19.13 4.52 -12.61
CA ALA A 110 -18.96 5.51 -11.55
C ALA A 110 -18.18 4.95 -10.34
N ALA A 111 -18.46 3.71 -9.94
CA ALA A 111 -17.74 3.03 -8.87
C ALA A 111 -16.27 2.80 -9.23
N HIS A 112 -15.99 2.40 -10.48
CA HIS A 112 -14.63 2.23 -11.00
C HIS A 112 -13.85 3.56 -11.01
N GLU A 113 -14.46 4.65 -11.51
CA GLU A 113 -13.80 5.96 -11.52
C GLU A 113 -13.45 6.44 -10.09
N ASN A 114 -14.33 6.20 -9.13
CA ASN A 114 -14.08 6.52 -7.73
C ASN A 114 -12.97 5.64 -7.14
N ALA A 115 -12.95 4.34 -7.45
CA ALA A 115 -11.91 3.42 -7.00
C ALA A 115 -10.53 3.82 -7.55
N GLU A 116 -10.44 4.20 -8.82
CA GLU A 116 -9.19 4.68 -9.44
C GLU A 116 -8.68 5.95 -8.75
N LYS A 117 -9.56 6.91 -8.46
CA LYS A 117 -9.18 8.13 -7.72
C LYS A 117 -8.66 7.81 -6.32
N MET A 118 -9.28 6.86 -5.61
CA MET A 118 -8.85 6.44 -4.28
C MET A 118 -7.52 5.68 -4.30
N ARG A 119 -7.29 4.82 -5.29
CA ARG A 119 -6.00 4.15 -5.48
C ARG A 119 -4.88 5.15 -5.77
N ALA A 120 -5.11 6.09 -6.70
CA ALA A 120 -4.12 7.13 -7.00
C ALA A 120 -3.81 8.01 -5.77
N MET A 121 -4.82 8.28 -4.94
CA MET A 121 -4.67 8.98 -3.67
C MET A 121 -3.82 8.20 -2.67
N HIS A 122 -4.12 6.91 -2.49
CA HIS A 122 -3.34 6.00 -1.66
C HIS A 122 -1.87 5.93 -2.10
N ASP A 123 -1.62 5.71 -3.39
CA ASP A 123 -0.27 5.53 -3.92
C ASP A 123 0.55 6.80 -3.76
N LYS A 124 -0.09 7.96 -3.93
CA LYS A 124 0.56 9.24 -3.67
C LYS A 124 0.89 9.44 -2.20
N LEU A 125 -0.01 9.12 -1.26
CA LEU A 125 0.30 9.17 0.18
C LEU A 125 1.49 8.30 0.54
N VAL A 126 1.57 7.08 -0.02
CA VAL A 126 2.70 6.17 0.21
C VAL A 126 4.00 6.80 -0.28
N SER A 127 4.00 7.34 -1.51
CA SER A 127 5.17 8.03 -2.07
C SER A 127 5.60 9.24 -1.23
N ASP A 128 4.65 10.08 -0.80
CA ASP A 128 4.93 11.27 0.00
C ASP A 128 5.53 10.89 1.38
N ILE A 129 5.04 9.82 2.00
CA ILE A 129 5.59 9.27 3.25
C ILE A 129 7.03 8.77 3.06
N GLU A 130 7.31 8.06 1.97
CA GLU A 130 8.66 7.56 1.66
C GLU A 130 9.64 8.71 1.42
N GLU A 131 9.24 9.73 0.66
CA GLU A 131 10.04 10.92 0.43
C GLU A 131 10.35 11.66 1.74
N LEU A 132 9.33 11.83 2.61
CA LEU A 132 9.50 12.48 3.90
C LEU A 132 10.40 11.70 4.85
N ARG A 133 10.34 10.37 4.84
CA ARG A 133 11.27 9.52 5.60
C ARG A 133 12.72 9.75 5.15
N GLY A 134 12.97 9.81 3.84
CA GLY A 134 14.30 10.13 3.31
C GLY A 134 14.78 11.53 3.71
N ARG A 135 13.89 12.53 3.61
CA ARG A 135 14.19 13.92 4.02
C ARG A 135 14.43 14.03 5.52
N ARG A 136 13.70 13.28 6.36
CA ARG A 136 13.87 13.26 7.81
C ARG A 136 15.30 12.91 8.21
N GLU A 137 15.85 11.84 7.66
CA GLU A 137 17.22 11.41 7.99
C GLU A 137 18.26 12.46 7.58
N ALA A 138 18.10 13.05 6.38
CA ALA A 138 18.96 14.13 5.91
C ALA A 138 18.87 15.37 6.81
N ILE A 139 17.67 15.74 7.28
CA ILE A 139 17.47 16.87 8.20
C ILE A 139 18.07 16.58 9.57
N LYS A 140 17.85 15.39 10.13
CA LYS A 140 18.43 14.98 11.42
C LYS A 140 19.96 15.04 11.38
N ALA A 141 20.57 14.54 10.30
CA ALA A 141 22.02 14.63 10.10
C ALA A 141 22.50 16.09 10.01
N LYS A 142 21.84 16.94 9.22
CA LYS A 142 22.19 18.37 9.10
C LYS A 142 22.05 19.13 10.43
N VAL A 143 20.97 18.88 11.17
CA VAL A 143 20.74 19.48 12.49
C VAL A 143 21.80 19.02 13.49
N ALA A 144 22.23 17.76 13.45
CA ALA A 144 23.32 17.26 14.28
C ALA A 144 24.64 17.97 13.97
N VAL A 145 25.02 18.06 12.69
CA VAL A 145 26.23 18.78 12.24
C VAL A 145 26.19 20.25 12.66
N ALA A 146 25.05 20.94 12.45
CA ALA A 146 24.90 22.34 12.83
C ALA A 146 25.01 22.56 14.35
N LYS A 147 24.41 21.67 15.16
CA LYS A 147 24.55 21.70 16.63
C LYS A 147 25.98 21.45 17.09
N THR A 148 26.70 20.53 16.43
CA THR A 148 28.12 20.28 16.70
C THR A 148 28.95 21.51 16.34
N GLN A 149 28.74 22.12 15.17
CA GLN A 149 29.46 23.32 14.76
C GLN A 149 29.20 24.52 15.69
N ASP A 150 27.96 24.75 16.12
CA ASP A 150 27.62 25.82 17.08
C ASP A 150 28.31 25.58 18.43
N LYS A 151 28.33 24.34 18.92
CA LYS A 151 29.07 23.96 20.14
C LYS A 151 30.58 24.17 19.99
N VAL A 152 31.18 23.72 18.88
CA VAL A 152 32.62 23.90 18.60
C VAL A 152 32.99 25.38 18.52
N ASN A 153 32.15 26.20 17.88
CA ASN A 153 32.35 27.65 17.78
C ASN A 153 32.26 28.31 19.17
N ARG A 154 31.28 27.93 20.00
CA ARG A 154 31.14 28.43 21.39
C ARG A 154 32.31 28.03 22.27
N VAL A 155 32.79 26.79 22.14
CA VAL A 155 33.96 26.28 22.88
C VAL A 155 35.25 26.96 22.40
N SER A 156 35.43 27.17 21.10
CA SER A 156 36.60 27.89 20.55
C SER A 156 36.62 29.36 20.97
N SER A 157 35.47 29.99 21.19
CA SER A 157 35.39 31.35 21.71
C SER A 157 35.61 31.48 23.22
N ALA A 158 35.62 30.36 23.97
CA ALA A 158 35.83 30.32 25.42
C ALA A 158 37.24 29.76 25.73
N GLY A 159 38.23 30.64 25.83
CA GLY A 159 39.62 30.29 26.15
C GLY A 159 39.78 29.42 27.41
N ASP A 160 40.78 28.54 27.38
CA ASP A 160 41.22 27.55 28.39
C ASP A 160 40.22 26.43 28.81
N GLY A 161 38.94 26.49 28.42
CA GLY A 161 37.96 25.40 28.61
C GLY A 161 37.98 24.30 27.53
N ALA A 162 38.70 24.52 26.44
CA ALA A 162 38.64 23.71 25.22
C ALA A 162 39.05 22.24 25.42
N ALA A 163 40.08 21.95 26.22
CA ALA A 163 40.54 20.57 26.45
C ALA A 163 39.55 19.73 27.28
N ALA A 164 38.88 20.32 28.26
CA ALA A 164 37.87 19.63 29.07
C ALA A 164 36.55 19.44 28.30
N ALA A 165 36.17 20.41 27.47
CA ALA A 165 35.01 20.34 26.59
C ALA A 165 35.21 19.34 25.44
N MET A 166 36.42 19.25 24.85
CA MET A 166 36.77 18.21 23.87
C MET A 166 36.76 16.80 24.49
N SER A 167 37.33 16.62 25.68
CA SER A 167 37.27 15.32 26.38
C SER A 167 35.84 14.91 26.78
N ALA A 168 34.95 15.87 27.05
CA ALA A 168 33.53 15.60 27.25
C ALA A 168 32.79 15.31 25.94
N PHE A 169 33.24 15.90 24.83
CA PHE A 169 32.75 15.65 23.48
C PHE A 169 33.13 14.25 22.98
N ASP A 170 34.40 13.83 23.12
CA ASP A 170 34.86 12.47 22.77
C ASP A 170 34.06 11.39 23.51
N ARG A 171 33.70 11.66 24.79
CA ARG A 171 32.84 10.77 25.59
C ARG A 171 31.39 10.78 25.15
N MET A 172 30.89 11.89 24.61
CA MET A 172 29.51 12.01 24.11
C MET A 172 29.37 11.38 22.72
N GLU A 173 30.37 11.54 21.86
CA GLU A 173 30.49 10.91 20.55
C GLU A 173 30.62 9.40 20.70
N ALA A 174 31.54 8.91 21.54
CA ALA A 174 31.65 7.49 21.86
C ALA A 174 30.34 6.89 22.41
N LYS A 175 29.56 7.67 23.17
CA LYS A 175 28.26 7.23 23.70
C LYS A 175 27.14 7.29 22.65
N ALA A 176 27.20 8.24 21.72
CA ALA A 176 26.28 8.33 20.60
C ALA A 176 26.53 7.21 19.59
N ASP A 177 27.79 6.92 19.29
CA ASP A 177 28.20 5.77 18.50
C ASP A 177 27.81 4.46 19.20
N GLU A 178 28.06 4.31 20.50
CA GLU A 178 27.60 3.14 21.27
C GLU A 178 26.05 3.00 21.23
N MET A 179 25.31 4.10 21.29
CA MET A 179 23.84 4.07 21.17
C MET A 179 23.38 3.75 19.74
N LEU A 180 24.07 4.25 18.71
CA LEU A 180 23.78 3.99 17.30
C LEU A 180 24.10 2.53 16.96
N ASP A 181 25.26 2.04 17.38
CA ASP A 181 25.69 0.66 17.25
C ASP A 181 24.77 -0.27 18.02
N ARG A 182 24.32 0.11 19.22
CA ARG A 182 23.32 -0.66 19.97
C ARG A 182 21.95 -0.64 19.29
N SER A 183 21.53 0.45 18.66
CA SER A 183 20.29 0.54 17.90
C SER A 183 20.35 -0.28 16.61
N ASN A 184 21.50 -0.27 15.93
CA ASN A 184 21.77 -1.08 14.75
C ASN A 184 21.81 -2.57 15.14
N ALA A 185 22.49 -2.91 16.24
CA ALA A 185 22.53 -4.27 16.78
C ALA A 185 21.16 -4.75 17.29
N MET A 186 20.32 -3.89 17.88
CA MET A 186 18.93 -4.22 18.21
C MET A 186 18.09 -4.43 16.95
N SER A 187 18.32 -3.64 15.89
CA SER A 187 17.65 -3.85 14.60
C SER A 187 18.11 -5.15 13.91
N GLU A 188 19.36 -5.57 14.12
CA GLU A 188 19.88 -6.89 13.72
C GLU A 188 19.39 -8.04 14.61
N LEU A 189 18.97 -7.76 15.86
CA LEU A 189 18.38 -8.73 16.80
C LEU A 189 16.85 -8.87 16.60
N ASP A 190 16.17 -7.80 16.19
CA ASP A 190 14.76 -7.77 15.79
C ASP A 190 14.57 -8.31 14.36
N ALA A 191 15.64 -8.36 13.55
CA ALA A 191 15.74 -9.32 12.46
C ALA A 191 15.86 -10.71 13.09
N GLU A 192 14.74 -11.43 13.19
CA GLU A 192 14.71 -12.78 13.78
C GLU A 192 15.92 -13.60 13.30
N PRO A 193 16.68 -14.25 14.22
CA PRO A 193 17.74 -15.14 13.81
C PRO A 193 17.09 -16.23 12.98
N ILE A 194 17.39 -16.23 11.68
CA ILE A 194 17.02 -17.33 10.79
C ILE A 194 17.65 -18.57 11.41
N ASP A 195 16.82 -19.38 12.06
CA ASP A 195 17.23 -20.69 12.55
C ASP A 195 17.73 -21.44 11.32
N ALA A 196 19.05 -21.66 11.26
CA ALA A 196 19.67 -22.33 10.14
C ALA A 196 19.09 -23.75 9.96
N ALA A 197 18.53 -24.36 11.01
CA ALA A 197 17.79 -25.60 10.94
C ALA A 197 16.40 -25.40 10.29
N ALA A 198 15.66 -24.34 10.62
CA ALA A 198 14.36 -24.01 10.01
C ALA A 198 14.49 -23.61 8.52
N ALA A 199 15.53 -22.84 8.16
CA ALA A 199 15.81 -22.49 6.76
C ALA A 199 16.30 -23.68 5.94
N LEU A 200 16.98 -24.65 6.56
CA LEU A 200 17.29 -25.94 5.93
C LEU A 200 16.03 -26.82 5.83
N GLU A 201 15.19 -26.88 6.86
CA GLU A 201 13.89 -27.56 6.82
C GLU A 201 12.99 -27.02 5.70
N GLU A 202 12.86 -25.70 5.56
CA GLU A 202 12.08 -25.08 4.48
C GLU A 202 12.67 -25.38 3.10
N LYS A 203 14.01 -25.36 2.98
CA LYS A 203 14.71 -25.68 1.73
C LYS A 203 14.60 -27.16 1.34
N TYR A 204 14.55 -28.08 2.30
CA TYR A 204 14.33 -29.52 2.06
C TYR A 204 12.83 -29.90 1.96
N ALA A 205 11.93 -29.18 2.63
CA ALA A 205 10.48 -29.32 2.48
C ALA A 205 10.02 -28.82 1.10
N ALA A 206 10.60 -27.73 0.59
CA ALA A 206 10.36 -27.25 -0.77
C ALA A 206 10.90 -28.22 -1.85
N ALA A 207 12.00 -28.93 -1.57
CA ALA A 207 12.52 -29.98 -2.43
C ALA A 207 11.71 -31.29 -2.36
N GLY A 208 11.11 -31.61 -1.21
CA GLY A 208 10.19 -32.75 -1.05
C GLY A 208 8.81 -32.51 -1.65
N ALA A 209 8.30 -31.27 -1.61
CA ALA A 209 7.02 -30.90 -2.20
C ALA A 209 7.04 -30.92 -3.74
N THR A 210 8.19 -30.63 -4.35
CA THR A 210 8.36 -30.74 -5.82
C THR A 210 8.42 -32.19 -6.27
N ALA A 211 9.14 -33.06 -5.56
CA ALA A 211 9.16 -34.50 -5.86
C ALA A 211 7.78 -35.17 -5.67
N ALA A 212 7.03 -34.81 -4.63
CA ALA A 212 5.69 -35.36 -4.40
C ALA A 212 4.66 -34.89 -5.42
N VAL A 213 4.75 -33.64 -5.90
CA VAL A 213 3.87 -33.12 -6.96
C VAL A 213 4.22 -33.70 -8.32
N ASP A 214 5.51 -33.91 -8.62
CA ASP A 214 5.95 -34.55 -9.86
C ASP A 214 5.58 -36.05 -9.89
N ASP A 215 5.65 -36.77 -8.77
CA ASP A 215 5.20 -38.16 -8.65
C ASP A 215 3.66 -38.28 -8.77
N GLU A 216 2.89 -37.36 -8.19
CA GLU A 216 1.42 -37.33 -8.33
C GLU A 216 1.01 -36.97 -9.78
N LEU A 217 1.75 -36.08 -10.45
CA LEU A 217 1.56 -35.73 -11.85
C LEU A 217 1.92 -36.90 -12.80
N ALA A 218 2.98 -37.65 -12.50
CA ALA A 218 3.36 -38.85 -13.24
C ALA A 218 2.27 -39.94 -13.13
N ARG A 219 1.73 -40.16 -11.92
CA ARG A 219 0.64 -41.12 -11.70
C ARG A 219 -0.64 -40.72 -12.44
N LEU A 220 -0.99 -39.42 -12.46
CA LEU A 220 -2.13 -38.89 -13.20
C LEU A 220 -1.98 -39.04 -14.72
N LYS A 221 -0.77 -38.89 -15.27
CA LYS A 221 -0.51 -39.12 -16.69
C LYS A 221 -0.65 -40.59 -17.08
N GLU A 222 -0.14 -41.49 -16.23
CA GLU A 222 -0.24 -42.93 -16.42
C GLU A 222 -1.72 -43.41 -16.36
N GLU A 223 -2.52 -42.84 -15.47
CA GLU A 223 -3.97 -43.10 -15.37
C GLU A 223 -4.77 -42.53 -16.56
N MET A 224 -4.28 -41.45 -17.18
CA MET A 224 -4.88 -40.82 -18.36
C MET A 224 -4.33 -41.35 -19.70
N GLY A 225 -3.36 -42.27 -19.68
CA GLY A 225 -2.79 -42.90 -20.87
C GLY A 225 -1.94 -41.97 -21.76
N LEU A 226 -1.28 -40.97 -21.16
CA LEU A 226 -0.36 -40.03 -21.81
C LEU A 226 1.09 -40.28 -21.42
#